data_AF-K1SRE7-F1
#
_entry.id   AF-K1SRE7-F1
#
_cell.length_a   1.000
_cell.length_b   1.000
_cell.length_c   1.000
_cell.angle_alpha   90.00
_cell.angle_beta   90.00
_cell.angle_gamma   90.00
#
_symmetry.space_group_name_H-M   'P 1'
#
loop_
_entity.id
_entity.type
_entity.pdbx_description
1 polymer ?
#
loop_
_entity_poly.entity_id
_entity_poly.type
_entity_poly.pdbx_seq_one_letter_code
_entity_poly.pdbx_strand_id
1 'polypeptide(L)'
;PDVVASRCENNVYDLTVAANCDEIKDAEAFAEKVVQKYEENSFRTTKFSVDLGEDIDLVRFHVYLRREEIGEKEELFQIRYQDGDIILDGINGKR
;
A
#
# COMPACT_ATOMS: atom_id res chain seq x y z
N PRO A 1 5.52 -0.18 8.17
CA PRO A 1 4.65 0.50 7.19
C PRO A 1 3.47 1.21 7.87
N ASP A 2 3.18 2.41 7.36
CA ASP A 2 2.04 3.21 7.77
C ASP A 2 1.44 3.91 6.54
N VAL A 3 0.12 4.05 6.50
CA VAL A 3 -0.58 4.80 5.45
C VAL A 3 -0.53 6.28 5.80
N VAL A 4 -0.07 7.11 4.86
CA VAL A 4 0.12 8.56 5.07
C VAL A 4 -0.77 9.41 4.16
N ALA A 5 -1.36 8.82 3.13
CA ALA A 5 -2.38 9.43 2.29
C ALA A 5 -3.32 8.35 1.73
N SER A 6 -4.54 8.75 1.40
CA SER A 6 -5.55 7.88 0.79
C SER A 6 -6.38 8.68 -0.22
N ARG A 7 -6.74 8.04 -1.33
CA ARG A 7 -7.65 8.57 -2.35
C ARG A 7 -8.59 7.45 -2.80
N CYS A 8 -9.86 7.78 -2.99
CA CYS A 8 -10.85 6.88 -3.56
C CYS A 8 -11.37 7.49 -4.85
N GLU A 9 -11.29 6.75 -5.96
CA GLU A 9 -11.82 7.16 -7.24
C GLU A 9 -12.25 5.93 -8.06
N ASN A 10 -13.48 5.93 -8.58
CA ASN A 10 -14.02 4.86 -9.42
C ASN A 10 -13.83 3.44 -8.83
N ASN A 11 -14.20 3.23 -7.56
CA ASN A 11 -14.09 1.94 -6.86
C ASN A 11 -12.64 1.43 -6.70
N VAL A 12 -11.65 2.26 -7.03
CA VAL A 12 -10.24 2.03 -6.75
C VAL A 12 -9.83 2.86 -5.54
N TYR A 13 -9.19 2.19 -4.58
CA TYR A 13 -8.70 2.80 -3.37
C TYR A 13 -7.17 2.89 -3.40
N ASP A 14 -6.65 4.08 -3.66
CA ASP A 14 -5.22 4.36 -3.70
C ASP A 14 -4.73 4.79 -2.32
N LEU A 15 -3.79 4.03 -1.77
CA LEU A 15 -3.16 4.23 -0.47
C LEU A 15 -1.68 4.50 -0.64
N THR A 16 -1.20 5.62 -0.10
CA THR A 16 0.24 5.89 -0.04
C THR A 16 0.82 5.35 1.25
N VAL A 17 1.78 4.43 1.15
CA VAL A 17 2.40 3.74 2.26
C VAL A 17 3.84 4.18 2.42
N ALA A 18 4.18 4.71 3.61
CA ALA A 18 5.56 4.89 4.01
C ALA A 18 6.01 3.62 4.77
N ALA A 19 7.05 2.95 4.26
CA ALA A 19 7.60 1.77 4.89
C ALA A 19 8.19 2.09 6.28
N ASN A 20 8.74 3.31 6.40
CA ASN A 20 9.50 3.83 7.55
C ASN A 20 10.76 3.00 7.82
N CYS A 21 11.46 2.63 6.76
CA CYS A 21 12.73 1.91 6.80
C CYS A 21 13.65 2.37 5.66
N ASP A 22 14.93 2.03 5.76
CA ASP A 22 15.93 2.38 4.73
C ASP A 22 15.87 1.46 3.51
N GLU A 23 15.40 0.23 3.69
CA GLU A 23 15.35 -0.79 2.64
C GLU A 23 14.25 -1.82 2.93
N ILE A 24 13.59 -2.32 1.88
CA ILE A 24 12.69 -3.48 1.92
C ILE A 24 13.42 -4.64 1.24
N LYS A 25 13.85 -5.62 2.02
CA LYS A 25 14.60 -6.78 1.52
C LYS A 25 13.73 -7.85 0.89
N ASP A 26 12.52 -7.97 1.40
CA ASP A 26 11.54 -8.97 1.00
C ASP A 26 10.22 -8.23 0.72
N ALA A 27 9.94 -8.02 -0.56
CA ALA A 27 8.77 -7.28 -0.99
C ALA A 27 7.47 -8.07 -0.79
N GLU A 28 7.53 -9.40 -0.90
CA GLU A 28 6.39 -10.29 -0.68
C GLU A 28 5.98 -10.26 0.79
N ALA A 29 6.91 -10.52 1.71
CA ALA A 29 6.64 -10.46 3.14
C ALA A 29 6.22 -9.05 3.61
N PHE A 30 6.76 -8.00 2.98
CA PHE A 30 6.33 -6.64 3.26
C PHE A 30 4.88 -6.40 2.81
N ALA A 31 4.50 -6.89 1.63
CA ALA A 31 3.17 -6.71 1.08
C ALA A 31 2.11 -7.46 1.87
N GLU A 32 2.38 -8.72 2.25
CA GLU A 32 1.52 -9.47 3.17
C GLU A 32 1.27 -8.69 4.45
N LYS A 33 2.32 -8.10 5.04
CA LYS A 33 2.19 -7.28 6.25
C LYS A 33 1.35 -6.01 6.01
N VAL A 34 1.46 -5.37 4.86
CA VAL A 34 0.65 -4.18 4.53
C VAL A 34 -0.82 -4.55 4.37
N VAL A 35 -1.11 -5.64 3.65
CA VAL A 35 -2.47 -6.14 3.41
C VAL A 35 -3.10 -6.62 4.72
N GLN A 36 -2.38 -7.37 5.55
CA GLN A 36 -2.86 -7.78 6.87
C GLN A 36 -3.29 -6.56 7.71
N LYS A 37 -2.47 -5.50 7.73
CA LYS A 37 -2.81 -4.27 8.46
C LYS A 37 -4.01 -3.54 7.88
N TYR A 38 -4.22 -3.64 6.58
CA TYR A 38 -5.39 -3.10 5.89
C TYR A 38 -6.66 -3.87 6.30
N GLU A 39 -6.64 -5.19 6.22
CA GLU A 39 -7.76 -6.07 6.62
C GLU A 39 -8.10 -5.92 8.11
N GLU A 40 -7.08 -5.81 8.97
CA GLU A 40 -7.26 -5.57 10.41
C GLU A 40 -7.64 -4.11 10.76
N ASN A 41 -7.64 -3.20 9.77
CA ASN A 41 -7.79 -1.76 9.95
C ASN A 41 -6.85 -1.21 11.07
N SER A 42 -5.60 -1.67 11.08
CA SER A 42 -4.63 -1.50 12.17
C SER A 42 -3.48 -0.54 11.83
N PHE A 43 -3.64 0.30 10.80
CA PHE A 43 -2.71 1.40 10.53
C PHE A 43 -2.75 2.46 11.64
N ARG A 44 -1.60 3.08 11.90
CA ARG A 44 -1.44 3.96 13.06
C ARG A 44 -2.00 5.35 12.78
N THR A 45 -1.78 5.86 11.57
CA THR A 45 -2.14 7.23 11.19
C THR A 45 -3.50 7.34 10.51
N THR A 46 -3.89 6.33 9.74
CA THR A 46 -5.18 6.30 9.03
C THR A 46 -6.06 5.21 9.60
N LYS A 47 -7.26 5.58 10.03
CA LYS A 47 -8.35 4.64 10.32
C LYS A 47 -9.31 4.67 9.16
N PHE A 48 -9.52 3.52 8.53
CA PHE A 48 -10.49 3.40 7.48
C PHE A 48 -11.89 3.29 8.11
N SER A 49 -12.86 4.04 7.57
CA SER A 49 -14.26 3.87 7.93
C SER A 49 -14.72 2.48 7.52
N VAL A 50 -15.59 1.84 8.29
CA VAL A 50 -16.00 0.44 8.12
C VAL A 50 -16.69 0.15 6.76
N ASP A 51 -17.02 1.19 5.98
CA ASP A 51 -17.64 1.16 4.65
C ASP A 51 -16.74 0.71 3.47
N LEU A 52 -15.54 0.17 3.69
CA LEU A 52 -14.72 -0.34 2.57
C LEU A 52 -15.29 -1.63 1.92
N GLY A 53 -16.40 -2.16 2.42
CA GLY A 53 -16.85 -3.52 2.14
C GLY A 53 -17.74 -3.73 0.93
N GLU A 54 -18.42 -2.72 0.37
CA GLU A 54 -19.51 -2.99 -0.59
C GLU A 54 -19.22 -2.59 -2.05
N ASP A 55 -18.22 -1.74 -2.32
CA ASP A 55 -17.98 -1.19 -3.67
C ASP A 55 -16.49 -0.99 -4.01
N ILE A 56 -15.55 -1.69 -3.34
CA ILE A 56 -14.11 -1.59 -3.68
C ILE A 56 -13.70 -2.74 -4.59
N ASP A 57 -13.39 -2.41 -5.85
CA ASP A 57 -12.91 -3.38 -6.84
C ASP A 57 -11.41 -3.67 -6.68
N LEU A 58 -10.63 -2.67 -6.25
CA LEU A 58 -9.18 -2.76 -6.17
C LEU A 58 -8.60 -1.81 -5.13
N VAL A 59 -7.70 -2.31 -4.30
CA VAL A 59 -6.86 -1.49 -3.43
C VAL A 59 -5.44 -1.45 -3.98
N ARG A 60 -4.90 -0.25 -4.17
CA ARG A 60 -3.52 -0.03 -4.61
C ARG A 60 -2.73 0.62 -3.50
N PHE A 61 -1.63 0.00 -3.12
CA PHE A 61 -0.68 0.58 -2.17
C PHE A 61 0.56 1.06 -2.92
N HIS A 62 0.78 2.37 -2.91
CA HIS A 62 1.96 3.03 -3.46
C HIS A 62 3.04 3.08 -2.37
N VAL A 63 4.09 2.27 -2.52
CA VAL A 63 5.08 2.06 -1.46
C VAL A 63 6.29 2.96 -1.64
N TYR A 64 6.59 3.74 -0.61
CA TYR A 64 7.81 4.55 -0.49
C TYR A 64 8.61 4.09 0.74
N LEU A 65 9.94 4.23 0.73
CA LEU A 65 10.74 3.87 1.90
C LEU A 65 10.47 4.82 3.05
N ARG A 66 10.41 6.13 2.74
CA ARG A 66 10.16 7.18 3.72
C ARG A 66 9.12 8.20 3.22
N ARG A 67 8.52 8.92 4.17
CA ARG A 67 7.47 9.91 3.87
C ARG A 67 8.02 11.11 3.08
N GLU A 68 9.27 11.48 3.32
CA GLU A 68 9.92 12.61 2.65
C GLU A 68 10.16 12.37 1.15
N GLU A 69 10.07 11.12 0.68
CA GLU A 69 10.25 10.78 -0.74
C GLU A 69 8.99 10.98 -1.57
N ILE A 70 7.83 11.11 -0.91
CA ILE A 70 6.53 11.22 -1.59
C ILE A 70 6.45 12.56 -2.31
N GLY A 71 6.33 12.52 -3.64
CA GLY A 71 6.33 13.69 -4.51
C GLY A 71 7.72 14.12 -4.98
N GLU A 72 8.79 13.64 -4.35
CA GLU A 72 10.18 13.90 -4.74
C GLU A 72 10.79 12.76 -5.56
N LYS A 73 10.34 11.52 -5.30
CA LYS A 73 10.77 10.30 -5.99
C LYS A 73 9.58 9.51 -6.49
N GLU A 74 9.84 8.60 -7.42
CA GLU A 74 8.89 7.56 -7.82
C GLU A 74 8.72 6.54 -6.70
N GLU A 75 7.55 5.90 -6.64
CA GLU A 75 7.30 4.78 -5.73
C GLU A 75 8.28 3.64 -5.99
N LEU A 76 8.61 2.90 -4.92
CA LEU A 76 9.52 1.77 -5.02
C LEU A 76 8.86 0.59 -5.75
N PHE A 77 7.60 0.32 -5.42
CA PHE A 77 6.73 -0.66 -6.07
C PHE A 77 5.28 -0.40 -5.65
N GLN A 78 4.35 -1.08 -6.30
CA GLN A 78 2.95 -1.07 -5.94
C GLN A 78 2.49 -2.45 -5.46
N ILE A 79 1.60 -2.46 -4.49
CA ILE A 79 0.87 -3.66 -4.07
C ILE A 79 -0.56 -3.49 -4.56
N ARG A 80 -1.06 -4.48 -5.29
CA ARG A 80 -2.47 -4.55 -5.71
C ARG A 80 -3.14 -5.65 -4.91
N TYR A 81 -4.19 -5.29 -4.20
CA TYR A 81 -5.00 -6.22 -3.43
C TYR A 81 -6.42 -6.24 -3.98
N GLN A 82 -6.87 -7.41 -4.42
CA GLN A 82 -8.16 -7.62 -5.06
C GLN A 82 -8.61 -9.07 -4.80
N ASP A 83 -9.82 -9.26 -4.28
CA ASP A 83 -10.42 -10.58 -4.02
C ASP A 83 -9.52 -11.55 -3.20
N GLY A 84 -8.72 -11.01 -2.27
CA GLY A 84 -7.78 -11.79 -1.47
C GLY A 84 -6.42 -12.05 -2.14
N ASP A 85 -6.25 -11.75 -3.42
CA ASP A 85 -4.99 -11.87 -4.13
C ASP A 85 -4.09 -10.64 -3.91
N ILE A 86 -2.81 -10.89 -3.66
CA ILE A 86 -1.76 -9.88 -3.54
C ILE A 86 -0.86 -9.94 -4.77
N ILE A 87 -0.81 -8.84 -5.54
CA ILE A 87 0.00 -8.72 -6.75
C ILE A 87 1.00 -7.60 -6.57
N LEU A 88 2.28 -7.89 -6.79
CA LEU A 88 3.35 -6.90 -6.77
C LEU A 88 3.61 -6.36 -8.17
N ASP A 89 3.57 -5.04 -8.32
CA ASP A 89 3.86 -4.33 -9.57
C ASP A 89 5.04 -3.36 -9.37
N GLY A 90 5.74 -2.99 -10.43
CA GLY A 90 6.89 -2.09 -10.32
C GLY A 90 8.15 -2.69 -9.67
N ILE A 91 8.13 -3.96 -9.25
CA ILE A 91 9.34 -4.73 -8.90
C ILE A 91 10.05 -5.13 -10.20
N ASN A 92 10.45 -4.14 -10.98
CA ASN A 92 11.29 -4.39 -12.13
C ASN A 92 12.68 -4.61 -11.57
N GLY A 93 13.10 -5.88 -11.54
CA GLY A 93 14.41 -6.28 -11.05
C GLY A 93 15.50 -5.41 -11.70
N LYS A 94 16.03 -4.45 -10.93
CA LYS A 94 17.37 -3.95 -11.16
C LYS A 94 18.31 -5.11 -10.86
N ARG A 95 18.53 -5.92 -11.89
CA ARG A 95 19.72 -6.76 -12.04
C ARG A 95 20.97 -5.91 -11.99
#